data_AF-A0A316D7A8-F1
#
_entry.id   AF-A0A316D7A8-F1
#
_cell.length_a   1.000
_cell.length_b   1.000
_cell.length_c   1.000
_cell.angle_alpha   90.00
_cell.angle_beta   90.00
_cell.angle_gamma   90.00
#
_symmetry.space_group_name_H-M   'P 1'
#
loop_
_entity.id
_entity.type
_entity.pdbx_description
1 polymer ?
#
loop_
_entity_poly.entity_id
_entity_poly.type
_entity_poly.pdbx_seq_one_letter_code
_entity_poly.pdbx_strand_id
1 'polypeptide(L)'
;MSKKDATSAPQQTEHEPKTARFTCEMPEGLRDDLDKMGGELRYSRATLINMACASLVANYEAKGSFIFVDLLNPEHRTTKKGGR
;
A
#
# COMPACT_ATOMS: atom_id res chain seq x y z
N MET A 1 -1.73 61.43 1.32
CA MET A 1 -0.97 60.16 1.50
C MET A 1 -1.37 59.55 2.83
N SER A 2 -2.08 58.42 2.85
CA SER A 2 -2.10 57.44 3.96
C SER A 2 -2.89 56.22 3.52
N LYS A 3 -2.17 55.11 3.32
CA LYS A 3 -2.72 53.77 3.04
C LYS A 3 -3.00 53.10 4.39
N LYS A 4 -4.23 52.62 4.59
CA LYS A 4 -4.74 51.80 5.70
C LYS A 4 -6.05 51.20 5.20
N ASP A 5 -6.41 49.93 5.28
CA ASP A 5 -5.78 48.69 5.72
C ASP A 5 -6.50 47.61 4.89
N ALA A 6 -5.77 46.68 4.27
CA ALA A 6 -6.35 45.49 3.68
C ALA A 6 -5.96 44.31 4.56
N THR A 7 -6.75 44.07 5.60
CA THR A 7 -6.70 42.83 6.37
C THR A 7 -7.35 41.74 5.54
N SER A 8 -6.53 40.96 4.82
CA SER A 8 -6.95 39.70 4.23
C SER A 8 -6.69 38.57 5.23
N ALA A 9 -7.76 37.86 5.60
CA ALA A 9 -7.75 36.73 6.51
C ALA A 9 -6.79 35.60 6.05
N PRO A 10 -6.22 34.81 6.98
CA PRO A 10 -5.42 33.64 6.60
C PRO A 10 -6.32 32.58 5.98
N GLN A 11 -6.10 32.29 4.70
CA GLN A 11 -6.70 31.15 4.02
C GLN A 11 -6.11 29.87 4.62
N GLN A 12 -6.94 29.09 5.31
CA GLN A 12 -6.61 27.73 5.71
C GLN A 12 -6.44 26.90 4.43
N THR A 13 -5.20 26.53 4.15
CA THR A 13 -4.84 25.63 3.05
C THR A 13 -5.12 24.21 3.54
N GLU A 14 -6.28 23.67 3.19
CA GLU A 14 -6.53 22.23 3.26
C GLU A 14 -5.57 21.55 2.27
N HIS A 15 -4.50 20.95 2.80
CA HIS A 15 -3.62 20.10 2.00
C HIS A 15 -4.35 18.79 1.75
N GLU A 16 -5.00 18.68 0.60
CA GLU A 16 -5.49 17.41 0.06
C GLU A 16 -4.34 16.39 0.09
N PRO A 17 -4.54 15.14 0.56
CA PRO A 17 -3.47 14.16 0.62
C PRO A 17 -3.00 13.86 -0.81
N LYS A 18 -1.82 14.38 -1.14
CA LYS A 18 -1.20 14.21 -2.45
C LYS A 18 -0.89 12.74 -2.68
N THR A 19 -1.62 12.10 -3.58
CA THR A 19 -1.31 10.73 -4.01
C THR A 19 -0.10 10.74 -4.96
N ALA A 20 0.87 9.85 -4.71
CA ALA A 20 2.01 9.63 -5.58
C ALA A 20 1.85 8.30 -6.31
N ARG A 21 2.19 8.26 -7.61
CA ARG A 21 2.19 7.00 -8.37
C ARG A 21 3.33 6.12 -7.87
N PHE A 22 3.00 4.87 -7.56
CA PHE A 22 3.96 3.83 -7.19
C PHE A 22 4.04 2.81 -8.32
N THR A 23 5.24 2.56 -8.83
CA THR A 23 5.54 1.48 -9.78
C THR A 23 6.49 0.51 -9.12
N CYS A 24 6.18 -0.78 -9.14
CA CYS A 24 7.08 -1.83 -8.68
C CYS A 24 7.25 -2.89 -9.74
N GLU A 25 8.44 -3.48 -9.77
CA GLU A 25 8.71 -4.68 -10.55
C GLU A 25 8.17 -5.89 -9.80
N MET A 26 7.48 -6.77 -10.54
CA MET A 26 6.82 -7.93 -9.97
C MET A 26 7.11 -9.16 -10.85
N PRO A 27 7.50 -10.30 -10.26
CA PRO A 27 7.61 -11.56 -10.98
C PRO A 27 6.27 -11.93 -11.63
N GLU A 28 6.31 -12.47 -12.86
CA GLU A 28 5.10 -12.78 -13.62
C GLU A 28 4.13 -13.70 -12.87
N GLY A 29 4.63 -14.74 -12.19
CA GLY A 29 3.79 -15.63 -11.40
C GLY A 29 3.05 -14.93 -10.25
N LEU A 30 3.72 -13.98 -9.56
CA LEU A 30 3.08 -13.21 -8.49
C LEU A 30 1.99 -12.28 -9.05
N ARG A 31 2.19 -11.77 -10.26
CA ARG A 31 1.21 -10.94 -10.94
C ARG A 31 -0.07 -11.72 -11.25
N ASP A 32 0.09 -12.92 -11.79
CA ASP A 32 -1.02 -13.78 -12.18
C ASP A 32 -1.81 -14.27 -10.96
N ASP A 33 -1.11 -14.60 -9.87
CA ASP A 33 -1.74 -14.98 -8.60
C ASP A 33 -2.58 -13.84 -8.00
N LEU A 34 -2.08 -12.59 -8.07
CA LEU A 34 -2.82 -11.41 -7.62
C LEU A 34 -4.02 -11.09 -8.52
N ASP A 35 -3.92 -11.32 -9.83
CA ASP A 35 -5.06 -11.16 -10.74
C ASP A 35 -6.15 -12.19 -10.47
N LYS A 36 -5.75 -13.44 -10.22
CA LYS A 36 -6.70 -14.49 -9.82
C LYS A 36 -7.41 -14.12 -8.53
N MET A 37 -6.66 -13.71 -7.51
CA MET A 37 -7.22 -13.24 -6.23
C MET A 37 -8.16 -12.04 -6.44
N GLY A 38 -7.79 -11.11 -7.32
CA GLY A 38 -8.64 -9.97 -7.70
C GLY A 38 -9.95 -10.40 -8.36
N GLY A 39 -9.90 -11.40 -9.23
CA GLY A 39 -11.09 -11.99 -9.85
C GLY A 39 -12.05 -12.63 -8.84
N GLU A 40 -11.51 -13.36 -7.86
CA GLU A 40 -12.28 -14.01 -6.79
C GLU A 40 -12.94 -12.99 -5.85
N LEU A 41 -12.18 -11.97 -5.44
CA LEU A 41 -12.63 -10.95 -4.49
C LEU A 41 -13.31 -9.73 -5.14
N ARG A 42 -13.43 -9.71 -6.47
CA ARG A 42 -13.97 -8.59 -7.27
C ARG A 42 -13.24 -7.26 -7.04
N TYR A 43 -11.92 -7.32 -6.83
CA TYR A 43 -11.08 -6.14 -6.68
C TYR A 43 -10.02 -6.07 -7.78
N SER A 44 -9.65 -4.85 -8.18
CA SER A 44 -8.48 -4.66 -9.03
C SER A 44 -7.20 -5.01 -8.28
N ARG A 45 -6.15 -5.41 -9.02
CA ARG A 45 -4.82 -5.67 -8.44
C ARG A 45 -4.31 -4.48 -7.60
N ALA A 46 -4.45 -3.27 -8.12
CA ALA A 46 -4.04 -2.05 -7.42
C ALA A 46 -4.82 -1.85 -6.11
N THR A 47 -6.12 -2.15 -6.10
CA THR A 47 -6.94 -2.10 -4.89
C THR A 47 -6.47 -3.11 -3.85
N LEU A 48 -6.21 -4.36 -4.27
CA LEU A 48 -5.68 -5.40 -3.37
C LEU A 48 -4.34 -4.98 -2.75
N ILE A 49 -3.41 -4.46 -3.56
CA ILE A 49 -2.11 -3.98 -3.09
C ILE A 49 -2.29 -2.84 -2.09
N ASN A 50 -3.14 -1.85 -2.39
CA ASN A 50 -3.40 -0.74 -1.48
C ASN A 50 -3.99 -1.21 -0.15
N MET A 51 -4.95 -2.15 -0.16
CA MET A 51 -5.52 -2.72 1.06
C MET A 51 -4.47 -3.49 1.86
N ALA A 52 -3.65 -4.31 1.19
CA ALA A 52 -2.58 -5.06 1.83
C ALA A 52 -1.55 -4.12 2.48
N CYS A 53 -1.13 -3.06 1.79
CA CYS A 53 -0.22 -2.06 2.33
C CYS A 53 -0.82 -1.29 3.52
N ALA A 54 -2.09 -0.86 3.43
CA ALA A 54 -2.77 -0.20 4.54
C ALA A 54 -2.87 -1.13 5.77
N SER A 55 -3.23 -2.39 5.54
CA SER A 55 -3.30 -3.41 6.59
C SER A 55 -1.92 -3.71 7.18
N LEU A 56 -0.87 -3.73 6.36
CA LEU A 56 0.51 -3.94 6.81
C LEU A 56 0.93 -2.86 7.81
N VAL A 57 0.69 -1.59 7.50
CA VAL A 57 1.03 -0.46 8.38
C VAL A 57 0.22 -0.52 9.67
N ALA A 58 -1.11 -0.68 9.58
CA ALA A 58 -1.97 -0.74 10.75
C ALA A 58 -1.61 -1.92 11.68
N ASN A 59 -1.28 -3.08 11.13
CA ASN A 59 -0.86 -4.23 11.92
C ASN A 59 0.52 -4.02 12.54
N TYR A 60 1.44 -3.34 11.86
CA TYR A 60 2.75 -3.02 12.41
C TYR A 60 2.64 -2.06 13.60
N GLU A 61 1.78 -1.04 13.51
CA GLU A 61 1.51 -0.14 14.65
C GLU A 61 0.96 -0.87 15.87
N ALA A 62 0.08 -1.86 15.65
CA ALA A 62 -0.54 -2.61 16.74
C ALA A 62 0.34 -3.72 17.33
N LYS A 63 1.16 -4.40 16.51
CA LYS A 63 1.86 -5.65 16.87
C LYS A 63 3.38 -5.61 16.69
N GLY A 64 3.91 -4.51 16.15
CA GLY A 64 5.33 -4.37 15.83
C GLY A 64 5.81 -5.37 14.77
N SER A 65 7.09 -5.72 14.85
CA SER A 65 7.75 -6.62 13.89
C SER A 65 7.23 -8.07 13.90
N PHE A 66 6.39 -8.44 14.87
CA PHE A 66 5.84 -9.79 14.97
C PHE A 66 5.00 -10.19 13.74
N ILE A 67 4.46 -9.21 13.00
CA ILE A 67 3.72 -9.45 11.75
C ILE A 67 4.56 -10.09 10.64
N PHE A 68 5.89 -10.05 10.77
CA PHE A 68 6.83 -10.60 9.80
C PHE A 68 7.26 -12.03 10.12
N VAL A 69 6.82 -12.61 11.24
CA VAL A 69 7.24 -13.97 11.65
C VAL A 69 6.92 -14.99 10.55
N ASP A 70 5.76 -14.89 9.91
CA ASP A 70 5.40 -15.79 8.80
C ASP A 70 6.21 -15.49 7.52
N LEU A 71 6.61 -14.24 7.27
CA LEU A 71 7.48 -13.91 6.12
C LEU A 71 8.92 -14.41 6.30
N LEU A 72 9.35 -14.53 7.55
CA LEU A 72 10.65 -15.05 7.95
C LEU A 72 10.63 -16.55 8.17
N ASN A 73 9.45 -17.16 8.24
CA ASN A 73 9.29 -18.59 8.40
C ASN A 73 9.84 -19.32 7.14
N PRO A 74 10.91 -20.12 7.28
CA PRO A 74 11.53 -20.82 6.17
C PRO A 74 10.58 -21.77 5.44
N GLU A 75 9.58 -22.31 6.13
CA GLU A 75 8.60 -23.27 5.57
C GLU A 75 7.77 -22.65 4.43
N HIS A 76 7.53 -21.33 4.47
CA HIS A 76 6.82 -20.62 3.40
C HIS A 76 7.70 -20.29 2.18
N ARG A 77 9.02 -20.51 2.27
CA ARG A 77 9.96 -20.29 1.15
C ARG A 77 10.16 -21.54 0.29
N THR A 78 9.59 -22.69 0.67
CA THR A 78 9.89 -24.00 0.08
C THR A 78 8.67 -24.73 -0.48
N THR A 79 7.91 -24.12 -1.40
CA THR A 79 6.99 -24.88 -2.28
C THR A 79 7.18 -24.52 -3.74
N LYS A 80 8.42 -24.61 -4.23
CA LYS A 80 8.67 -24.88 -5.64
C LYS A 80 9.62 -26.08 -5.76
N LYS A 81 9.19 -27.22 -5.23
CA LYS A 81 9.82 -28.51 -5.53
C LYS A 81 9.39 -28.96 -6.92
N GLY A 82 10.27 -28.73 -7.89
CA GLY A 82 10.53 -29.61 -9.02
C GLY A 82 9.45 -29.75 -10.08
N GLY A 83 9.61 -28.99 -11.18
CA GLY A 83 9.29 -29.54 -12.49
C GLY A 83 10.32 -30.61 -12.83
N ARG A 84 9.86 -31.85 -12.91
CA ARG A 84 10.38 -32.92 -13.77
C ARG A 84 9.19 -33.70 -14.29
#